data_AF-A0A851TG08-F1
#
_entry.id   AF-A0A851TG08-F1
#
_cell.length_a   1.000
_cell.length_b   1.000
_cell.length_c   1.000
_cell.angle_alpha   90.00
_cell.angle_beta   90.00
_cell.angle_gamma   90.00
#
_symmetry.space_group_name_H-M   'P 1'
#
loop_
_entity.id
_entity.type
_entity.pdbx_description
1 polymer ?
#
loop_
_entity_poly.entity_id
_entity_poly.type
_entity_poly.pdbx_seq_one_letter_code
_entity_poly.pdbx_strand_id
1 'polypeptide(L)'
;FFADLRTSLSRPAKEQITFHSHRGLQCISPLMQTVEETPQPIPTKIKGHIPKWINGNLLRNGPGKFEFGEEKFNHWFDGMALLHQFQLENGTVTYRSKFLQSSSYLTNSQNNRIVASEFGTLAMPDPCKSVFGRFLSRFEIPQPSDNANVNYVMYKGDYYVSNENIFMHKVDPETLETKEKVDWSKFVAVNGATAHPHYESDGTVYNMGNSYGKHGSRYNIIQIPPQESNCSDMLQGAKVLCSIAPMDKMKPSYYHSFGMSKNYIIFVEQPIKLNLLQIITSQLRGKPISEGISWEPQYNTYFHVVNKHTGEALPGQWYSKPFATFHQINAFEDNGCVVLDLCCQDSGTALATYKLQNLRRTGEGLDQVYNSIPRAFPRRFVLPLHVNSDTPVGKNLNPLSYTSARAVKDADGKVRCIHENLHPEGFENVGGLEFPQINYTQYNGRKYRFFYGCGFRHLVGDSLLKVDVETKTFKIWQEDGSYPSEPVFVPVPNAMAEDSGIILSVVVSPTENRGTFLLVLDAETFRELGRAEVPVQMPYGFHGVFASH
;
A
#
# COMPACT_ATOMS: atom_id res chain seq x y z
N PHE A 1 48.15 41.57 -6.78
CA PHE A 1 46.73 41.76 -6.44
C PHE A 1 45.92 40.78 -7.27
N PHE A 2 45.22 39.86 -6.59
CA PHE A 2 44.36 38.77 -7.09
C PHE A 2 45.03 37.53 -7.69
N ALA A 3 45.46 36.63 -6.82
CA ALA A 3 45.26 35.18 -6.94
C ALA A 3 45.39 34.59 -5.52
N ASP A 4 44.74 33.45 -5.27
CA ASP A 4 44.67 32.69 -4.01
C ASP A 4 43.70 33.14 -2.92
N LEU A 5 42.45 32.65 -3.03
CA LEU A 5 41.69 32.08 -1.91
C LEU A 5 40.45 31.33 -2.46
N ARG A 6 40.65 30.08 -2.89
CA ARG A 6 39.57 29.09 -3.03
C ARG A 6 39.98 27.84 -2.25
N THR A 7 39.85 27.93 -0.93
CA THR A 7 39.91 26.79 -0.02
C THR A 7 38.71 25.87 -0.21
N SER A 8 39.00 24.58 -0.07
CA SER A 8 38.14 23.43 -0.27
C SER A 8 36.83 23.45 0.51
N LEU A 9 35.72 23.37 -0.20
CA LEU A 9 34.51 22.70 0.28
C LEU A 9 34.34 21.46 -0.58
N SER A 10 34.87 20.32 -0.11
CA SER A 10 34.54 19.02 -0.66
C SER A 10 33.02 18.85 -0.58
N ARG A 11 32.36 18.82 -1.74
CA ARG A 11 30.97 18.37 -1.83
C ARG A 11 30.89 16.99 -1.17
N PRO A 12 29.93 16.73 -0.27
CA PRO A 12 29.74 15.37 0.24
C PRO A 12 29.47 14.47 -0.96
N ALA A 13 30.23 13.38 -1.06
CA ALA A 13 30.02 12.36 -2.07
C ALA A 13 28.54 11.93 -2.00
N LYS A 14 27.83 12.02 -3.12
CA LYS A 14 26.61 11.24 -3.29
C LYS A 14 27.07 9.79 -3.20
N GLU A 15 26.76 9.09 -2.11
CA GLU A 15 26.76 7.63 -2.11
C GLU A 15 25.75 7.20 -3.17
N GLN A 16 26.24 7.03 -4.39
CA GLN A 16 25.48 6.48 -5.49
C GLN A 16 25.53 4.97 -5.26
N ILE A 17 24.53 4.46 -4.54
CA ILE A 17 24.31 3.01 -4.40
C ILE A 17 24.22 2.46 -5.82
N THR A 18 25.27 1.78 -6.26
CA THR A 18 25.40 1.28 -7.62
C THR A 18 24.75 -0.08 -7.64
N PHE A 19 23.45 -0.12 -7.95
CA PHE A 19 22.79 -1.40 -8.19
C PHE A 19 23.36 -2.01 -9.47
N HIS A 20 23.77 -3.27 -9.42
CA HIS A 20 24.11 -4.02 -10.64
C HIS A 20 22.90 -4.00 -11.58
N SER A 21 23.12 -3.62 -12.85
CA SER A 21 22.07 -3.62 -13.85
C SER A 21 21.60 -5.04 -14.10
N HIS A 22 20.34 -5.31 -13.74
CA HIS A 22 19.75 -6.63 -13.95
C HIS A 22 19.42 -6.80 -15.43
N ARG A 23 19.61 -8.02 -15.95
CA ARG A 23 19.33 -8.37 -17.34
C ARG A 23 18.60 -9.70 -17.43
N GLY A 24 17.79 -9.86 -18.46
CA GLY A 24 17.10 -11.11 -18.75
C GLY A 24 15.89 -11.37 -17.86
N LEU A 25 15.20 -10.31 -17.42
CA LEU A 25 13.94 -10.47 -16.69
C LEU A 25 12.92 -11.20 -17.56
N GLN A 26 12.21 -12.16 -16.96
CA GLN A 26 11.12 -12.84 -17.64
C GLN A 26 9.98 -11.86 -17.92
N CYS A 27 9.31 -12.04 -19.05
CA CYS A 27 8.15 -11.24 -19.45
C CYS A 27 7.02 -11.38 -18.42
N ILE A 28 6.63 -10.26 -17.81
CA ILE A 28 5.52 -10.16 -16.86
C ILE A 28 4.22 -9.64 -17.48
N SER A 29 4.22 -9.34 -18.80
CA SER A 29 3.04 -8.83 -19.51
C SER A 29 1.77 -9.67 -19.29
N PRO A 30 1.82 -11.03 -19.29
CA PRO A 30 0.64 -11.85 -19.04
C PRO A 30 0.02 -11.67 -17.65
N LEU A 31 0.79 -11.18 -16.67
CA LEU A 31 0.27 -10.87 -15.33
C LEU A 31 -0.65 -9.65 -15.29
N MET A 32 -0.64 -8.85 -16.37
CA MET A 32 -1.36 -7.58 -16.52
C MET A 32 -2.34 -7.64 -17.70
N GLN A 33 -3.06 -8.75 -17.82
CA GLN A 33 -4.05 -9.01 -18.87
C GLN A 33 -5.45 -9.19 -18.28
N THR A 34 -6.46 -8.88 -19.10
CA THR A 34 -7.85 -9.12 -18.74
C THR A 34 -8.08 -10.62 -18.60
N VAL A 35 -8.77 -11.00 -17.53
CA VAL A 35 -9.22 -12.38 -17.32
C VAL A 35 -10.73 -12.42 -17.19
N GLU A 36 -11.29 -13.63 -17.30
CA GLU A 36 -12.68 -13.90 -16.97
C GLU A 36 -12.82 -14.20 -15.48
N GLU A 37 -13.95 -13.80 -14.90
CA GLU A 37 -14.30 -14.18 -13.53
C GLU A 37 -14.70 -15.67 -13.43
N THR A 38 -14.68 -16.21 -12.22
CA THR A 38 -15.11 -17.59 -11.92
C THR A 38 -16.15 -17.54 -10.79
N PRO A 39 -17.42 -17.20 -11.09
CA PRO A 39 -18.39 -16.87 -10.05
C PRO A 39 -18.83 -18.05 -9.20
N GLN A 40 -18.79 -19.26 -9.78
CA GLN A 40 -19.10 -20.51 -9.10
C GLN A 40 -17.84 -21.08 -8.46
N PRO A 41 -17.90 -21.60 -7.23
CA PRO A 41 -16.75 -22.22 -6.59
C PRO A 41 -16.27 -23.43 -7.38
N ILE A 42 -14.98 -23.49 -7.65
CA ILE A 42 -14.34 -24.64 -8.27
C ILE A 42 -13.38 -25.32 -7.28
N PRO A 43 -13.26 -26.65 -7.32
CA PRO A 43 -12.28 -27.36 -6.51
C PRO A 43 -10.87 -27.08 -7.01
N THR A 44 -9.91 -27.15 -6.09
CA THR A 44 -8.48 -27.04 -6.40
C THR A 44 -7.79 -28.40 -6.29
N LYS A 45 -6.63 -28.54 -6.92
CA LYS A 45 -5.80 -29.75 -6.78
C LYS A 45 -4.73 -29.50 -5.72
N ILE A 46 -4.84 -30.21 -4.60
CA ILE A 46 -3.88 -30.08 -3.49
C ILE A 46 -2.60 -30.88 -3.78
N LYS A 47 -1.46 -30.26 -3.50
CA LYS A 47 -0.14 -30.90 -3.39
C LYS A 47 0.44 -30.59 -2.01
N GLY A 48 1.05 -31.57 -1.36
CA GLY A 48 1.52 -31.42 0.02
C GLY A 48 0.36 -31.44 1.02
N HIS A 49 0.43 -30.61 2.05
CA HIS A 49 -0.51 -30.56 3.15
C HIS A 49 -1.02 -29.14 3.43
N ILE A 50 -2.34 -28.97 3.40
CA ILE A 50 -3.02 -27.78 3.92
C ILE A 50 -3.43 -28.09 5.38
N PRO A 51 -3.00 -27.30 6.37
CA PRO A 51 -3.31 -27.59 7.77
C PRO A 51 -4.81 -27.67 8.04
N LYS A 52 -5.26 -28.71 8.75
CA LYS A 52 -6.70 -28.91 9.00
C LYS A 52 -7.33 -27.89 9.95
N TRP A 53 -6.50 -27.20 10.73
CA TRP A 53 -6.96 -26.20 11.70
C TRP A 53 -7.36 -24.88 11.02
N ILE A 54 -6.89 -24.61 9.79
CA ILE A 54 -7.27 -23.39 9.09
C ILE A 54 -8.71 -23.52 8.59
N ASN A 55 -9.52 -22.53 8.93
CA ASN A 55 -10.92 -22.44 8.54
C ASN A 55 -11.28 -20.98 8.24
N GLY A 56 -11.63 -20.69 6.99
CA GLY A 56 -11.97 -19.34 6.56
C GLY A 56 -11.61 -19.04 5.11
N ASN A 57 -11.65 -17.76 4.76
CA ASN A 57 -11.50 -17.26 3.40
C ASN A 57 -10.27 -16.37 3.27
N LEU A 58 -9.32 -16.73 2.41
CA LEU A 58 -8.35 -15.76 1.90
C LEU A 58 -9.02 -14.93 0.80
N LEU A 59 -9.23 -13.66 1.07
CA LEU A 59 -9.80 -12.68 0.16
C LEU A 59 -8.69 -11.83 -0.44
N ARG A 60 -8.65 -11.70 -1.77
CA ARG A 60 -7.68 -10.84 -2.46
C ARG A 60 -8.37 -9.91 -3.45
N ASN A 61 -7.81 -8.72 -3.61
CA ASN A 61 -8.30 -7.71 -4.54
C ASN A 61 -7.18 -7.21 -5.46
N GLY A 62 -7.55 -6.79 -6.65
CA GLY A 62 -6.64 -6.31 -7.67
C GLY A 62 -7.34 -5.99 -8.98
N PRO A 63 -6.62 -5.44 -9.97
CA PRO A 63 -7.16 -5.17 -11.29
C PRO A 63 -7.25 -6.47 -12.11
N GLY A 64 -8.41 -6.75 -12.71
CA GLY A 64 -8.61 -7.93 -13.57
C GLY A 64 -9.18 -7.66 -14.95
N LYS A 65 -9.53 -6.41 -15.26
CA LYS A 65 -9.95 -5.99 -16.61
C LYS A 65 -9.25 -4.69 -17.00
N PHE A 66 -8.54 -4.71 -18.12
CA PHE A 66 -7.64 -3.63 -18.55
C PHE A 66 -8.10 -2.89 -19.82
N GLU A 67 -9.25 -3.27 -20.39
CA GLU A 67 -9.82 -2.65 -21.58
C GLU A 67 -11.34 -2.82 -21.67
N PHE A 68 -11.97 -1.91 -22.41
CA PHE A 68 -13.36 -1.97 -22.85
C PHE A 68 -13.45 -1.53 -24.31
N GLY A 69 -13.98 -2.39 -25.18
CA GLY A 69 -13.93 -2.18 -26.62
C GLY A 69 -12.50 -2.01 -27.12
N GLU A 70 -12.25 -0.92 -27.83
CA GLU A 70 -10.91 -0.55 -28.34
C GLU A 70 -10.08 0.27 -27.32
N GLU A 71 -10.71 0.77 -26.26
CA GLU A 71 -10.08 1.64 -25.27
C GLU A 71 -9.38 0.83 -24.18
N LYS A 72 -8.15 1.22 -23.84
CA LYS A 72 -7.30 0.53 -22.87
C LYS A 72 -6.96 1.46 -21.72
N PHE A 73 -6.89 0.91 -20.51
CA PHE A 73 -6.31 1.63 -19.39
C PHE A 73 -4.79 1.81 -19.59
N ASN A 74 -4.26 2.90 -19.03
CA ASN A 74 -2.85 3.30 -19.14
C ASN A 74 -2.02 2.94 -17.90
N HIS A 75 -2.64 2.92 -16.72
CA HIS A 75 -1.96 2.64 -15.46
C HIS A 75 -2.42 1.32 -14.86
N TRP A 76 -1.51 0.62 -14.16
CA TRP A 76 -1.85 -0.66 -13.53
C TRP A 76 -3.01 -0.52 -12.53
N PHE A 77 -3.01 0.57 -11.77
CA PHE A 77 -4.05 0.91 -10.78
C PHE A 77 -5.42 1.23 -11.38
N ASP A 78 -5.54 1.40 -12.70
CA ASP A 78 -6.81 1.79 -13.34
C ASP A 78 -7.68 0.58 -13.70
N GLY A 79 -7.11 -0.64 -13.72
CA GLY A 79 -7.87 -1.84 -14.08
C GLY A 79 -9.02 -2.11 -13.11
N MET A 80 -10.13 -2.65 -13.62
CA MET A 80 -11.34 -2.85 -12.80
C MET A 80 -11.14 -3.94 -11.76
N ALA A 81 -11.66 -3.71 -10.56
CA ALA A 81 -11.52 -4.60 -9.41
C ALA A 81 -12.08 -6.01 -9.68
N LEU A 82 -11.21 -7.01 -9.54
CA LEU A 82 -11.55 -8.43 -9.53
C LEU A 82 -11.29 -8.97 -8.12
N LEU A 83 -12.36 -9.47 -7.51
CA LEU A 83 -12.35 -10.05 -6.18
C LEU A 83 -12.04 -11.54 -6.29
N HIS A 84 -11.12 -12.05 -5.47
CA HIS A 84 -10.75 -13.45 -5.42
C HIS A 84 -10.99 -14.01 -4.01
N GLN A 85 -11.49 -15.24 -3.93
CA GLN A 85 -11.64 -15.97 -2.67
C GLN A 85 -11.02 -17.36 -2.83
N PHE A 86 -10.21 -17.73 -1.84
CA PHE A 86 -9.81 -19.10 -1.58
C PHE A 86 -10.42 -19.51 -0.24
N GLN A 87 -11.43 -20.38 -0.27
CA GLN A 87 -12.05 -20.91 0.94
C GLN A 87 -11.25 -22.13 1.38
N LEU A 88 -10.71 -22.09 2.60
CA LEU A 88 -9.94 -23.18 3.20
C LEU A 88 -10.77 -23.81 4.32
N GLU A 89 -11.01 -25.12 4.22
CA GLU A 89 -11.77 -25.86 5.22
C GLU A 89 -11.28 -27.31 5.27
N ASN A 90 -10.91 -27.77 6.48
CA ASN A 90 -10.52 -29.16 6.76
C ASN A 90 -9.47 -29.74 5.78
N GLY A 91 -8.50 -28.91 5.38
CA GLY A 91 -7.42 -29.29 4.46
C GLY A 91 -7.81 -29.30 2.98
N THR A 92 -9.02 -28.83 2.63
CA THR A 92 -9.48 -28.62 1.25
C THR A 92 -9.49 -27.14 0.92
N VAL A 93 -9.40 -26.82 -0.38
CA VAL A 93 -9.45 -25.43 -0.87
C VAL A 93 -10.37 -25.35 -2.08
N THR A 94 -11.28 -24.38 -2.09
CA THR A 94 -12.05 -23.99 -3.29
C THR A 94 -11.69 -22.57 -3.72
N TYR A 95 -11.89 -22.26 -4.99
CA TYR A 95 -11.62 -20.95 -5.56
C TYR A 95 -12.87 -20.37 -6.23
N ARG A 96 -13.07 -19.06 -6.10
CA ARG A 96 -13.98 -18.27 -6.92
C ARG A 96 -13.45 -16.86 -7.14
N SER A 97 -13.96 -16.18 -8.15
CA SER A 97 -13.74 -14.74 -8.37
C SER A 97 -14.95 -14.07 -8.98
N LYS A 98 -15.12 -12.77 -8.68
CA LYS A 98 -16.17 -11.91 -9.25
C LYS A 98 -15.64 -10.50 -9.46
N PHE A 99 -15.99 -9.87 -10.58
CA PHE A 99 -15.79 -8.44 -10.75
C PHE A 99 -16.66 -7.68 -9.76
N LEU A 100 -16.09 -6.64 -9.17
CA LEU A 100 -16.85 -5.68 -8.37
C LEU A 100 -17.89 -5.02 -9.27
N GLN A 101 -19.17 -5.09 -8.88
CA GLN A 101 -20.27 -4.46 -9.61
C GLN A 101 -20.35 -2.96 -9.27
N SER A 102 -19.23 -2.25 -9.46
CA SER A 102 -19.11 -0.81 -9.26
C SER A 102 -19.82 -0.05 -10.39
N SER A 103 -20.18 1.22 -10.13
CA SER A 103 -20.79 2.07 -11.16
C SER A 103 -19.85 2.25 -12.35
N SER A 104 -18.54 2.38 -12.10
CA SER A 104 -17.50 2.45 -13.14
C SER A 104 -17.46 1.17 -13.99
N TYR A 105 -17.46 -0.01 -13.37
CA TYR A 105 -17.43 -1.29 -14.09
C TYR A 105 -18.70 -1.48 -14.93
N LEU A 106 -19.88 -1.25 -14.36
CA LEU A 106 -21.16 -1.42 -15.03
C LEU A 106 -21.31 -0.45 -16.21
N THR A 107 -20.96 0.82 -16.01
CA THR A 107 -21.07 1.84 -17.07
C THR A 107 -20.10 1.56 -18.21
N ASN A 108 -18.86 1.19 -17.91
CA ASN A 108 -17.86 0.84 -18.93
C ASN A 108 -18.30 -0.41 -19.72
N SER A 109 -18.84 -1.42 -19.03
CA SER A 109 -19.35 -2.64 -19.65
C SER A 109 -20.55 -2.37 -20.57
N GLN A 110 -21.53 -1.58 -20.11
CA GLN A 110 -22.73 -1.24 -20.88
C GLN A 110 -22.41 -0.43 -22.15
N ASN A 111 -21.43 0.45 -22.08
CA ASN A 111 -21.04 1.31 -23.21
C ASN A 111 -19.92 0.73 -24.08
N ASN A 112 -19.31 -0.39 -23.66
CA ASN A 112 -18.15 -1.01 -24.27
C ASN A 112 -17.00 -0.01 -24.56
N ARG A 113 -16.76 0.91 -23.62
CA ARG A 113 -15.68 1.92 -23.65
C ARG A 113 -15.41 2.44 -22.24
N ILE A 114 -14.32 3.19 -22.03
CA ILE A 114 -13.99 3.80 -20.74
C ILE A 114 -14.77 5.12 -20.60
N VAL A 115 -15.74 5.13 -19.69
CA VAL A 115 -16.63 6.27 -19.41
C VAL A 115 -16.23 7.01 -18.13
N ALA A 116 -15.69 6.31 -17.14
CA ALA A 116 -15.15 6.89 -15.91
C ALA A 116 -13.64 7.11 -16.02
N SER A 117 -13.17 8.31 -15.66
CA SER A 117 -11.74 8.57 -15.58
C SER A 117 -11.17 7.94 -14.31
N GLU A 118 -9.99 7.35 -14.44
CA GLU A 118 -9.24 6.69 -13.36
C GLU A 118 -7.95 7.47 -13.04
N PHE A 119 -7.09 6.91 -12.19
CA PHE A 119 -5.86 7.57 -11.70
C PHE A 119 -4.94 8.04 -12.84
N GLY A 120 -4.61 7.14 -13.78
CA GLY A 120 -3.72 7.41 -14.91
C GLY A 120 -4.40 7.43 -16.28
N THR A 121 -5.72 7.24 -16.34
CA THR A 121 -6.48 7.14 -17.60
C THR A 121 -7.64 8.12 -17.60
N LEU A 122 -7.70 8.98 -18.62
CA LEU A 122 -8.83 9.86 -18.84
C LEU A 122 -9.88 9.17 -19.73
N ALA A 123 -11.14 9.22 -19.31
CA ALA A 123 -12.25 8.81 -20.16
C ALA A 123 -12.42 9.81 -21.32
N MET A 124 -12.60 9.29 -22.53
CA MET A 124 -12.82 10.15 -23.70
C MET A 124 -14.28 10.63 -23.74
N PRO A 125 -14.53 11.90 -24.13
CA PRO A 125 -15.89 12.40 -24.31
C PRO A 125 -16.65 11.55 -25.32
N ASP A 126 -17.92 11.29 -25.03
CA ASP A 126 -18.78 10.43 -25.85
C ASP A 126 -18.73 10.82 -27.36
N PRO A 127 -18.27 9.91 -28.23
CA PRO A 127 -18.17 10.19 -29.66
C PRO A 127 -19.54 10.37 -30.32
N CYS A 128 -20.62 9.87 -29.72
CA CYS A 128 -21.99 10.05 -30.22
C CYS A 128 -22.58 11.42 -29.86
N LYS A 129 -21.98 12.17 -28.92
CA LYS A 129 -22.38 13.56 -28.65
C LYS A 129 -21.94 14.47 -29.80
N SER A 130 -22.81 15.42 -30.17
CA SER A 130 -22.49 16.49 -31.11
C SER A 130 -21.29 17.31 -30.62
N VAL A 131 -20.59 18.05 -31.50
CA VAL A 131 -19.44 18.89 -31.12
C VAL A 131 -19.79 19.85 -29.97
N PHE A 132 -21.01 20.41 -29.98
CA PHE A 132 -21.54 21.25 -28.91
C PHE A 132 -21.85 20.45 -27.63
N GLY A 133 -22.39 19.24 -27.74
CA GLY A 133 -22.60 18.32 -26.61
C GLY A 133 -21.29 17.85 -25.97
N ARG A 134 -20.22 17.67 -26.75
CA ARG A 134 -18.86 17.38 -26.25
C ARG A 134 -18.25 18.58 -25.53
N PHE A 135 -18.49 19.80 -26.03
CA PHE A 135 -18.06 21.03 -25.36
C PHE A 135 -18.79 21.20 -24.01
N LEU A 136 -20.11 21.03 -23.96
CA LEU A 136 -20.88 21.10 -22.71
C LEU A 136 -20.48 20.03 -21.68
N SER A 137 -20.17 18.81 -22.12
CA SER A 137 -19.71 17.74 -21.22
C SER A 137 -18.37 18.02 -20.52
N ARG A 138 -17.58 18.99 -21.00
CA ARG A 138 -16.37 19.45 -20.28
C ARG A 138 -16.68 20.32 -19.05
N PHE A 139 -17.91 20.81 -18.93
CA PHE A 139 -18.38 21.62 -17.80
C PHE A 139 -19.24 20.82 -16.81
N GLU A 140 -19.62 19.58 -17.14
CA GLU A 140 -20.17 18.62 -16.18
C GLU A 140 -19.04 18.15 -15.26
N ILE A 141 -19.22 18.26 -13.94
CA ILE A 141 -18.24 17.76 -12.97
C ILE A 141 -18.24 16.23 -13.09
N PRO A 142 -17.13 15.58 -13.50
CA PRO A 142 -17.09 14.13 -13.60
C PRO A 142 -17.36 13.53 -12.22
N GLN A 143 -18.28 12.57 -12.14
CA GLN A 143 -18.43 11.78 -10.93
C GLN A 143 -17.11 11.01 -10.69
N PRO A 144 -16.55 11.02 -9.48
CA PRO A 144 -15.35 10.25 -9.20
C PRO A 144 -15.65 8.76 -9.43
N SER A 145 -14.66 8.04 -9.98
CA SER A 145 -14.76 6.59 -10.11
C SER A 145 -15.05 5.95 -8.76
N ASP A 146 -15.77 4.83 -8.75
CA ASP A 146 -15.95 3.97 -7.58
C ASP A 146 -15.30 2.60 -7.76
N ASN A 147 -14.30 2.50 -8.64
CA ASN A 147 -13.46 1.32 -8.80
C ASN A 147 -12.60 1.09 -7.54
N ALA A 148 -12.94 0.10 -6.73
CA ALA A 148 -12.26 -0.21 -5.47
C ALA A 148 -11.40 -1.48 -5.60
N ASN A 149 -10.25 -1.36 -6.26
CA ASN A 149 -9.39 -2.48 -6.66
C ASN A 149 -8.16 -2.71 -5.77
N VAL A 150 -7.99 -1.99 -4.65
CA VAL A 150 -6.74 -2.00 -3.88
C VAL A 150 -6.79 -3.05 -2.77
N ASN A 151 -7.72 -2.92 -1.82
CA ASN A 151 -7.70 -3.74 -0.60
C ASN A 151 -9.11 -4.13 -0.12
N TYR A 152 -9.16 -5.16 0.71
CA TYR A 152 -10.26 -5.42 1.64
C TYR A 152 -9.99 -4.68 2.96
N VAL A 153 -11.00 -3.97 3.46
CA VAL A 153 -10.94 -3.25 4.73
C VAL A 153 -12.13 -3.62 5.59
N MET A 154 -11.92 -3.71 6.90
CA MET A 154 -12.99 -4.04 7.85
C MET A 154 -13.46 -2.80 8.60
N TYR A 155 -14.78 -2.59 8.69
CA TYR A 155 -15.36 -1.59 9.59
C TYR A 155 -16.55 -2.22 10.29
N LYS A 156 -16.58 -2.15 11.64
CA LYS A 156 -17.67 -2.71 12.45
C LYS A 156 -18.00 -4.18 12.10
N GLY A 157 -16.97 -5.00 11.87
CA GLY A 157 -17.11 -6.42 11.51
C GLY A 157 -17.51 -6.71 10.06
N ASP A 158 -17.93 -5.71 9.29
CA ASP A 158 -18.26 -5.85 7.87
C ASP A 158 -17.02 -5.67 6.98
N TYR A 159 -17.00 -6.41 5.86
CA TYR A 159 -15.95 -6.30 4.85
C TYR A 159 -16.35 -5.33 3.73
N TYR A 160 -15.42 -4.44 3.41
CA TYR A 160 -15.52 -3.50 2.31
C TYR A 160 -14.32 -3.67 1.39
N VAL A 161 -14.48 -3.35 0.11
CA VAL A 161 -13.35 -3.14 -0.80
C VAL A 161 -13.15 -1.66 -1.02
N SER A 162 -11.89 -1.24 -1.01
CA SER A 162 -11.50 0.16 -1.04
C SER A 162 -10.31 0.40 -1.98
N ASN A 163 -10.19 1.65 -2.41
CA ASN A 163 -8.99 2.23 -3.00
C ASN A 163 -8.61 3.48 -2.17
N GLU A 164 -8.22 4.59 -2.80
CA GLU A 164 -7.94 5.84 -2.09
C GLU A 164 -8.95 6.99 -2.35
N ASN A 165 -10.09 6.69 -2.98
CA ASN A 165 -11.10 7.69 -3.30
C ASN A 165 -12.19 7.80 -2.22
N ILE A 166 -13.24 8.57 -2.50
CA ILE A 166 -14.34 8.82 -1.55
C ILE A 166 -15.32 7.65 -1.40
N PHE A 167 -15.30 6.69 -2.34
CA PHE A 167 -16.22 5.57 -2.39
C PHE A 167 -15.56 4.25 -1.99
N MET A 168 -16.33 3.41 -1.31
CA MET A 168 -16.00 2.00 -1.10
C MET A 168 -17.26 1.16 -1.27
N HIS A 169 -17.10 -0.16 -1.36
CA HIS A 169 -18.25 -1.06 -1.51
C HIS A 169 -18.23 -2.12 -0.44
N LYS A 170 -19.34 -2.30 0.28
CA LYS A 170 -19.55 -3.46 1.14
C LYS A 170 -19.61 -4.71 0.27
N VAL A 171 -18.97 -5.78 0.69
CA VAL A 171 -18.95 -7.04 -0.04
C VAL A 171 -19.25 -8.21 0.89
N ASP A 172 -19.85 -9.26 0.34
CA ASP A 172 -20.00 -10.52 1.05
C ASP A 172 -18.69 -11.33 0.98
N PRO A 173 -18.04 -11.66 2.12
CA PRO A 173 -16.81 -12.45 2.09
C PRO A 173 -17.04 -13.91 1.64
N GLU A 174 -18.26 -14.44 1.76
CA GLU A 174 -18.59 -15.83 1.39
C GLU A 174 -18.95 -15.96 -0.09
N THR A 175 -19.63 -14.95 -0.66
CA THR A 175 -20.15 -15.03 -2.03
C THR A 175 -19.46 -14.10 -3.03
N LEU A 176 -18.63 -13.17 -2.54
CA LEU A 176 -18.05 -12.04 -3.29
C LEU A 176 -19.09 -11.11 -3.92
N GLU A 177 -20.33 -11.13 -3.44
CA GLU A 177 -21.38 -10.24 -3.94
C GLU A 177 -21.15 -8.81 -3.50
N THR A 178 -21.26 -7.89 -4.47
CA THR A 178 -21.24 -6.45 -4.21
C THR A 178 -22.56 -6.06 -3.57
N LYS A 179 -22.49 -5.43 -2.38
CA LYS A 179 -23.65 -4.97 -1.63
C LYS A 179 -23.81 -3.45 -1.78
N GLU A 180 -23.45 -2.70 -0.76
CA GLU A 180 -23.74 -1.27 -0.66
C GLU A 180 -22.55 -0.42 -1.10
N LYS A 181 -22.80 0.58 -1.96
CA LYS A 181 -21.84 1.66 -2.20
C LYS A 181 -21.88 2.65 -1.03
N VAL A 182 -20.74 2.83 -0.39
CA VAL A 182 -20.57 3.76 0.73
C VAL A 182 -19.79 4.98 0.27
N ASP A 183 -20.26 6.15 0.69
CA ASP A 183 -19.66 7.46 0.41
C ASP A 183 -19.16 8.06 1.73
N TRP A 184 -17.85 8.19 1.88
CA TRP A 184 -17.21 8.73 3.08
C TRP A 184 -17.74 10.11 3.48
N SER A 185 -18.13 10.94 2.49
CA SER A 185 -18.57 12.33 2.73
C SER A 185 -19.89 12.41 3.49
N LYS A 186 -20.67 11.33 3.52
CA LYS A 186 -21.91 11.22 4.31
C LYS A 186 -21.65 11.04 5.80
N PHE A 187 -20.44 10.66 6.20
CA PHE A 187 -20.09 10.33 7.58
C PHE A 187 -19.05 11.29 8.16
N VAL A 188 -18.03 11.63 7.37
CA VAL A 188 -16.93 12.52 7.78
C VAL A 188 -16.53 13.44 6.65
N ALA A 189 -16.13 14.67 6.97
CA ALA A 189 -15.76 15.70 6.00
C ALA A 189 -14.37 15.44 5.38
N VAL A 190 -14.29 14.44 4.50
CA VAL A 190 -13.09 14.06 3.74
C VAL A 190 -13.41 13.92 2.24
N ASN A 191 -12.36 13.88 1.43
CA ASN A 191 -12.39 13.72 -0.04
C ASN A 191 -11.97 12.32 -0.50
N GLY A 192 -11.51 11.49 0.44
CA GLY A 192 -11.06 10.12 0.25
C GLY A 192 -10.43 9.61 1.54
N ALA A 193 -10.22 8.31 1.63
CA ALA A 193 -9.52 7.67 2.74
C ALA A 193 -8.56 6.59 2.21
N THR A 194 -7.52 6.26 2.94
CA THR A 194 -6.57 5.23 2.49
C THR A 194 -7.21 3.84 2.47
N ALA A 195 -6.64 2.94 1.66
CA ALA A 195 -6.96 1.52 1.65
C ALA A 195 -6.28 0.73 2.80
N HIS A 196 -5.60 1.42 3.72
CA HIS A 196 -4.79 0.83 4.80
C HIS A 196 -5.20 1.38 6.18
N PRO A 197 -6.44 1.18 6.62
CA PRO A 197 -6.82 1.51 7.98
C PRO A 197 -6.10 0.60 8.98
N HIS A 198 -6.00 1.06 10.22
CA HIS A 198 -5.52 0.28 11.35
C HIS A 198 -6.65 -0.14 12.28
N TYR A 199 -6.51 -1.32 12.88
CA TYR A 199 -7.51 -1.95 13.74
C TYR A 199 -7.00 -2.11 15.17
N GLU A 200 -7.84 -1.76 16.13
CA GLU A 200 -7.65 -2.08 17.54
C GLU A 200 -8.37 -3.38 17.92
N SER A 201 -7.90 -4.02 19.00
CA SER A 201 -8.52 -5.26 19.51
C SER A 201 -9.94 -5.09 20.01
N ASP A 202 -10.35 -3.86 20.34
CA ASP A 202 -11.72 -3.55 20.77
C ASP A 202 -12.69 -3.32 19.59
N GLY A 203 -12.19 -3.34 18.35
CA GLY A 203 -12.96 -3.07 17.13
C GLY A 203 -12.93 -1.61 16.67
N THR A 204 -12.26 -0.71 17.39
CA THR A 204 -12.00 0.66 16.92
C THR A 204 -11.13 0.62 15.67
N VAL A 205 -11.48 1.43 14.68
CA VAL A 205 -10.72 1.54 13.43
C VAL A 205 -10.22 2.96 13.24
N TYR A 206 -8.96 3.10 12.86
CA TYR A 206 -8.37 4.36 12.48
C TYR A 206 -8.06 4.35 10.98
N ASN A 207 -8.32 5.46 10.29
CA ASN A 207 -7.90 5.66 8.91
C ASN A 207 -7.44 7.11 8.73
N MET A 208 -6.85 7.42 7.58
CA MET A 208 -6.48 8.77 7.19
C MET A 208 -7.15 9.17 5.88
N GLY A 209 -7.54 10.44 5.78
CA GLY A 209 -8.18 10.99 4.60
C GLY A 209 -7.90 12.49 4.44
N ASN A 210 -7.99 12.99 3.21
CA ASN A 210 -7.74 14.40 2.91
C ASN A 210 -9.02 15.22 2.99
N SER A 211 -8.93 16.49 3.35
CA SER A 211 -9.99 17.46 3.08
C SER A 211 -9.46 18.71 2.38
N TYR A 212 -10.21 19.19 1.40
CA TYR A 212 -9.90 20.39 0.62
C TYR A 212 -11.03 21.41 0.79
N GLY A 213 -10.72 22.58 1.35
CA GLY A 213 -11.73 23.60 1.60
C GLY A 213 -11.21 25.02 1.61
N LYS A 214 -12.05 25.96 2.05
CA LYS A 214 -11.74 27.41 2.11
C LYS A 214 -10.48 27.73 2.94
N HIS A 215 -10.10 26.84 3.86
CA HIS A 215 -8.94 26.98 4.74
C HIS A 215 -7.69 26.22 4.24
N GLY A 216 -7.70 25.75 2.99
CA GLY A 216 -6.63 24.96 2.38
C GLY A 216 -6.87 23.46 2.50
N SER A 217 -5.79 22.70 2.25
CA SER A 217 -5.77 21.23 2.40
C SER A 217 -5.45 20.82 3.84
N ARG A 218 -6.01 19.71 4.30
CA ARG A 218 -5.75 19.09 5.61
C ARG A 218 -5.65 17.57 5.47
N TYR A 219 -4.80 16.97 6.28
CA TYR A 219 -4.80 15.52 6.51
C TYR A 219 -5.62 15.24 7.76
N ASN A 220 -6.62 14.38 7.67
CA ASN A 220 -7.53 14.07 8.75
C ASN A 220 -7.31 12.64 9.22
N ILE A 221 -7.10 12.48 10.52
CA ILE A 221 -7.15 11.19 11.18
C ILE A 221 -8.62 10.92 11.48
N ILE A 222 -9.15 9.85 10.90
CA ILE A 222 -10.52 9.38 11.06
C ILE A 222 -10.52 8.28 12.11
N GLN A 223 -11.42 8.38 13.08
CA GLN A 223 -11.69 7.32 14.05
C GLN A 223 -13.12 6.81 13.84
N ILE A 224 -13.27 5.50 13.73
CA ILE A 224 -14.54 4.81 13.64
C ILE A 224 -14.67 3.97 14.92
N PRO A 225 -15.72 4.17 15.73
CA PRO A 225 -15.91 3.41 16.96
C PRO A 225 -16.26 1.94 16.65
N PRO A 226 -16.11 1.04 17.63
CA PRO A 226 -16.51 -0.35 17.48
C PRO A 226 -18.03 -0.49 17.26
N GLN A 227 -18.46 -1.66 16.81
CA GLN A 227 -19.88 -1.94 16.63
C GLN A 227 -20.58 -2.02 17.99
N GLU A 228 -21.63 -1.21 18.17
CA GLU A 228 -22.54 -1.36 19.32
C GLU A 228 -23.58 -2.44 19.01
N SER A 229 -23.92 -3.28 19.99
CA SER A 229 -24.73 -4.50 19.85
C SER A 229 -26.13 -4.31 19.27
N ASN A 230 -26.63 -3.07 19.13
CA ASN A 230 -27.99 -2.75 18.68
C ASN A 230 -28.05 -1.83 17.44
N CYS A 231 -26.93 -1.54 16.78
CA CYS A 231 -26.91 -0.59 15.66
C CYS A 231 -26.23 -1.19 14.42
N SER A 232 -26.98 -1.28 13.31
CA SER A 232 -26.49 -1.76 12.01
C SER A 232 -25.94 -0.65 11.12
N ASP A 233 -25.63 0.54 11.65
CA ASP A 233 -25.29 1.69 10.81
C ASP A 233 -23.81 1.70 10.38
N MET A 234 -23.62 1.40 9.08
CA MET A 234 -22.39 1.47 8.25
C MET A 234 -21.15 2.03 8.97
N LEU A 235 -20.99 3.35 8.97
CA LEU A 235 -19.88 4.10 9.56
C LEU A 235 -20.37 5.14 10.57
N GLN A 236 -21.57 4.96 11.14
CA GLN A 236 -22.11 5.94 12.09
C GLN A 236 -21.21 6.05 13.32
N GLY A 237 -21.00 7.29 13.78
CA GLY A 237 -20.04 7.60 14.83
C GLY A 237 -18.61 7.85 14.34
N ALA A 238 -18.34 7.67 13.05
CA ALA A 238 -17.08 8.11 12.46
C ALA A 238 -16.87 9.60 12.69
N LYS A 239 -15.67 9.97 13.12
CA LYS A 239 -15.30 11.36 13.39
C LYS A 239 -13.87 11.66 12.95
N VAL A 240 -13.60 12.92 12.66
CA VAL A 240 -12.22 13.41 12.54
C VAL A 240 -11.67 13.62 13.94
N LEU A 241 -10.70 12.79 14.32
CA LEU A 241 -10.01 12.88 15.61
C LEU A 241 -9.01 14.04 15.62
N CYS A 242 -8.29 14.24 14.53
CA CYS A 242 -7.26 15.27 14.40
C CYS A 242 -7.14 15.73 12.94
N SER A 243 -6.87 17.01 12.72
CA SER A 243 -6.58 17.58 11.40
C SER A 243 -5.20 18.22 11.38
N ILE A 244 -4.29 17.62 10.62
CA ILE A 244 -2.91 18.07 10.44
C ILE A 244 -2.84 19.03 9.26
N ALA A 245 -2.14 20.16 9.44
CA ALA A 245 -1.86 21.08 8.35
C ALA A 245 -0.64 20.59 7.55
N PRO A 246 -0.71 20.58 6.22
CA PRO A 246 0.47 20.36 5.39
C PRO A 246 1.56 21.39 5.63
N MET A 247 2.81 20.94 5.50
CA MET A 247 3.97 21.84 5.52
C MET A 247 3.91 22.85 4.35
N ASP A 248 3.30 22.45 3.23
CA ASP A 248 2.92 23.33 2.13
C ASP A 248 1.42 23.18 1.82
N LYS A 249 0.63 24.22 2.10
CA LYS A 249 -0.84 24.20 1.96
C LYS A 249 -1.32 24.02 0.53
N MET A 250 -0.52 24.41 -0.47
CA MET A 250 -0.86 24.32 -1.89
C MET A 250 -0.38 23.00 -2.51
N LYS A 251 0.57 22.33 -1.84
CA LYS A 251 1.17 21.08 -2.26
C LYS A 251 1.15 20.05 -1.11
N PRO A 252 -0.03 19.54 -0.74
CA PRO A 252 -0.09 18.43 0.21
C PRO A 252 0.65 17.21 -0.34
N SER A 253 1.12 16.36 0.57
CA SER A 253 1.75 15.09 0.26
C SER A 253 0.71 14.07 -0.18
N TYR A 254 1.05 13.27 -1.17
CA TYR A 254 0.50 11.94 -1.35
C TYR A 254 1.01 11.02 -0.24
N TYR A 255 0.14 10.17 0.30
CA TYR A 255 0.47 9.13 1.26
C TYR A 255 -0.46 7.95 1.05
N HIS A 256 0.05 6.75 1.30
CA HIS A 256 -0.65 5.50 1.03
C HIS A 256 -1.07 4.78 2.31
N SER A 257 -0.27 4.91 3.36
CA SER A 257 -0.52 4.35 4.70
C SER A 257 0.03 5.29 5.79
N PHE A 258 -0.17 4.91 7.05
CA PHE A 258 0.32 5.62 8.23
C PHE A 258 0.76 4.62 9.30
N GLY A 259 1.46 5.07 10.34
CA GLY A 259 1.84 4.21 11.47
C GLY A 259 0.89 4.33 12.64
N MET A 260 0.69 3.23 13.37
CA MET A 260 -0.07 3.23 14.62
C MET A 260 0.66 2.45 15.72
N SER A 261 0.79 3.06 16.88
CA SER A 261 1.30 2.47 18.12
C SER A 261 0.21 2.40 19.19
N LYS A 262 0.55 1.93 20.40
CA LYS A 262 -0.39 1.83 21.52
C LYS A 262 -1.04 3.17 21.90
N ASN A 263 -0.38 4.30 21.71
CA ASN A 263 -0.88 5.61 22.12
C ASN A 263 -0.79 6.67 21.02
N TYR A 264 -0.07 6.40 19.93
CA TYR A 264 0.20 7.41 18.90
C TYR A 264 -0.13 6.92 17.49
N ILE A 265 -0.62 7.86 16.68
CA ILE A 265 -0.66 7.77 15.22
C ILE A 265 0.50 8.58 14.65
N ILE A 266 1.17 8.02 13.64
CA ILE A 266 2.34 8.61 13.01
C ILE A 266 2.05 8.80 11.52
N PHE A 267 1.90 10.05 11.11
CA PHE A 267 1.72 10.40 9.71
C PHE A 267 3.06 10.81 9.07
N VAL A 268 3.40 10.18 7.95
CA VAL A 268 4.63 10.45 7.19
C VAL A 268 4.31 11.40 6.03
N GLU A 269 4.65 12.68 6.18
CA GLU A 269 4.50 13.66 5.11
C GLU A 269 5.74 13.64 4.21
N GLN A 270 5.60 13.05 3.02
CA GLN A 270 6.69 12.76 2.11
C GLN A 270 6.80 13.78 0.95
N PRO A 271 7.92 13.80 0.21
CA PRO A 271 8.13 14.70 -0.93
C PRO A 271 7.39 14.29 -2.22
N ILE A 272 6.36 13.44 -2.15
CA ILE A 272 5.46 13.19 -3.28
C ILE A 272 4.33 14.21 -3.20
N LYS A 273 4.43 15.29 -3.95
CA LYS A 273 3.55 16.46 -3.85
C LYS A 273 2.38 16.39 -4.83
N LEU A 274 1.19 16.71 -4.33
CA LEU A 274 -0.05 16.88 -5.08
C LEU A 274 -0.22 18.37 -5.40
N ASN A 275 0.10 18.78 -6.61
CA ASN A 275 -0.11 20.16 -7.05
C ASN A 275 -1.58 20.37 -7.42
N LEU A 276 -2.39 20.83 -6.46
CA LEU A 276 -3.85 20.94 -6.60
C LEU A 276 -4.27 21.81 -7.78
N LEU A 277 -3.57 22.92 -8.03
CA LEU A 277 -3.87 23.79 -9.18
C LEU A 277 -3.56 23.08 -10.50
N GLN A 278 -2.48 22.32 -10.56
CA GLN A 278 -2.13 21.52 -11.73
C GLN A 278 -3.14 20.38 -11.94
N ILE A 279 -3.62 19.72 -10.89
CA ILE A 279 -4.67 18.69 -11.00
C ILE A 279 -5.93 19.29 -11.63
N ILE A 280 -6.42 20.41 -11.09
CA ILE A 280 -7.62 21.08 -11.60
C ILE A 280 -7.43 21.52 -13.06
N THR A 281 -6.31 22.16 -13.39
CA THR A 281 -6.04 22.64 -14.76
C THR A 281 -5.75 21.50 -15.74
N SER A 282 -5.18 20.38 -15.29
CA SER A 282 -4.97 19.17 -16.10
C SER A 282 -6.30 18.55 -16.50
N GLN A 283 -7.27 18.44 -15.58
CA GLN A 283 -8.61 17.95 -15.91
C GLN A 283 -9.28 18.82 -17.00
N LEU A 284 -9.20 20.15 -16.89
CA LEU A 284 -9.71 21.07 -17.92
C LEU A 284 -8.99 20.93 -19.28
N ARG A 285 -7.71 20.54 -19.26
CA ARG A 285 -6.89 20.30 -20.46
C ARG A 285 -7.02 18.88 -21.02
N GLY A 286 -7.84 18.02 -20.42
CA GLY A 286 -7.97 16.62 -20.82
C GLY A 286 -6.72 15.79 -20.51
N LYS A 287 -6.14 15.98 -19.32
CA LYS A 287 -5.01 15.21 -18.80
C LYS A 287 -5.41 14.46 -17.50
N PRO A 288 -4.82 13.29 -17.21
CA PRO A 288 -5.12 12.50 -16.01
C PRO A 288 -4.61 13.18 -14.72
N ILE A 289 -5.16 12.76 -13.57
CA ILE A 289 -4.82 13.29 -12.24
C ILE A 289 -3.33 13.09 -11.91
N SER A 290 -2.75 11.97 -12.36
CA SER A 290 -1.34 11.63 -12.15
C SER A 290 -0.35 12.71 -12.62
N GLU A 291 -0.72 13.57 -13.58
CA GLU A 291 0.12 14.69 -14.06
C GLU A 291 0.33 15.79 -13.01
N GLY A 292 -0.53 15.86 -12.00
CA GLY A 292 -0.39 16.79 -10.88
C GLY A 292 0.40 16.23 -9.70
N ILE A 293 0.95 15.02 -9.81
CA ILE A 293 1.73 14.35 -8.77
C ILE A 293 3.21 14.37 -9.16
N SER A 294 4.07 14.82 -8.26
CA SER A 294 5.51 14.91 -8.54
C SER A 294 6.38 14.64 -7.32
N TRP A 295 7.56 14.05 -7.57
CA TRP A 295 8.60 13.90 -6.58
C TRP A 295 9.43 15.19 -6.47
N GLU A 296 9.44 15.82 -5.30
CA GLU A 296 10.09 17.10 -5.01
C GLU A 296 11.16 16.94 -3.91
N PRO A 297 12.35 16.35 -4.21
CA PRO A 297 13.36 15.97 -3.23
C PRO A 297 14.06 17.14 -2.54
N GLN A 298 13.75 18.38 -2.92
CA GLN A 298 14.20 19.57 -2.20
C GLN A 298 13.51 19.71 -0.82
N TYR A 299 12.38 19.03 -0.61
CA TYR A 299 11.71 18.96 0.69
C TYR A 299 12.18 17.74 1.49
N ASN A 300 12.24 17.89 2.81
CA ASN A 300 12.45 16.77 3.73
C ASN A 300 11.17 15.94 3.88
N THR A 301 11.33 14.70 4.37
CA THR A 301 10.20 13.89 4.87
C THR A 301 9.95 14.26 6.34
N TYR A 302 8.71 14.54 6.71
CA TYR A 302 8.34 14.90 8.09
C TYR A 302 7.50 13.80 8.73
N PHE A 303 7.66 13.62 10.04
CA PHE A 303 6.84 12.72 10.84
C PHE A 303 5.98 13.55 11.80
N HIS A 304 4.67 13.42 11.66
CA HIS A 304 3.69 14.04 12.54
C HIS A 304 3.19 13.00 13.53
N VAL A 305 3.35 13.24 14.82
CA VAL A 305 2.96 12.29 15.88
C VAL A 305 1.73 12.85 16.60
N VAL A 306 0.65 12.10 16.62
CA VAL A 306 -0.62 12.50 17.23
C VAL A 306 -0.99 11.52 18.34
N ASN A 307 -1.31 12.04 19.52
CA ASN A 307 -1.86 11.23 20.60
C ASN A 307 -3.25 10.73 20.17
N LYS A 308 -3.41 9.43 20.01
CA LYS A 308 -4.62 8.83 19.42
C LYS A 308 -5.84 8.86 20.35
N HIS A 309 -5.62 9.12 21.64
CA HIS A 309 -6.69 9.20 22.64
C HIS A 309 -7.25 10.61 22.74
N THR A 310 -6.39 11.62 22.67
CA THR A 310 -6.79 13.04 22.79
C THR A 310 -7.01 13.72 21.45
N GLY A 311 -6.43 13.20 20.36
CA GLY A 311 -6.37 13.85 19.05
C GLY A 311 -5.36 15.00 18.99
N GLU A 312 -4.56 15.20 20.04
CA GLU A 312 -3.57 16.27 20.11
C GLU A 312 -2.32 15.90 19.32
N ALA A 313 -1.95 16.74 18.35
CA ALA A 313 -0.66 16.63 17.68
C ALA A 313 0.46 17.06 18.62
N LEU A 314 1.48 16.22 18.78
CA LEU A 314 2.63 16.56 19.60
C LEU A 314 3.41 17.72 18.97
N PRO A 315 3.98 18.63 19.80
CA PRO A 315 4.67 19.82 19.30
C PRO A 315 6.04 19.50 18.68
N GLY A 316 6.55 18.26 18.82
CA GLY A 316 7.82 17.85 18.25
C GLY A 316 7.81 17.93 16.72
N GLN A 317 8.94 18.36 16.15
CA GLN A 317 9.12 18.46 14.70
C GLN A 317 10.17 17.46 14.24
N TRP A 318 9.74 16.23 13.97
CA TRP A 318 10.63 15.17 13.50
C TRP A 318 10.70 15.18 11.98
N TYR A 319 11.91 15.04 11.44
CA TYR A 319 12.11 14.99 10.00
C TYR A 319 13.30 14.10 9.61
N SER A 320 13.35 13.66 8.36
CA SER A 320 14.47 12.93 7.76
C SER A 320 14.84 13.55 6.41
N LYS A 321 15.99 13.15 5.87
CA LYS A 321 16.27 13.30 4.43
C LYS A 321 15.09 12.76 3.61
N PRO A 322 14.86 13.31 2.40
CA PRO A 322 13.77 12.87 1.52
C PRO A 322 13.81 11.37 1.26
N PHE A 323 12.68 10.71 1.46
CA PHE A 323 12.38 9.35 1.00
C PHE A 323 10.87 9.25 0.72
N ALA A 324 10.48 8.24 -0.04
CA ALA A 324 9.09 7.86 -0.26
C ALA A 324 8.78 6.51 0.41
N THR A 325 7.54 6.27 0.78
CA THR A 325 7.05 5.01 1.32
C THR A 325 5.61 4.81 0.87
N PHE A 326 5.27 3.57 0.51
CA PHE A 326 3.87 3.16 0.33
C PHE A 326 3.38 2.50 1.61
N HIS A 327 4.11 1.50 2.10
CA HIS A 327 3.65 0.67 3.22
C HIS A 327 4.48 0.88 4.48
N GLN A 328 3.76 1.06 5.59
CA GLN A 328 4.30 0.90 6.93
C GLN A 328 4.38 -0.59 7.28
N ILE A 329 5.43 -0.98 8.01
CA ILE A 329 5.63 -2.36 8.49
C ILE A 329 5.01 -2.51 9.89
N ASN A 330 5.50 -1.75 10.86
CA ASN A 330 4.94 -1.67 12.20
C ASN A 330 5.39 -0.37 12.90
N ALA A 331 4.71 0.01 13.99
CA ALA A 331 5.13 1.07 14.88
C ALA A 331 4.88 0.68 16.34
N PHE A 332 5.76 1.02 17.26
CA PHE A 332 5.59 0.70 18.68
C PHE A 332 6.31 1.70 19.58
N GLU A 333 5.99 1.68 20.87
CA GLU A 333 6.61 2.56 21.88
C GLU A 333 7.62 1.80 22.73
N ASP A 334 8.80 2.39 22.95
CA ASP A 334 9.83 1.88 23.86
C ASP A 334 10.65 3.05 24.45
N ASN A 335 10.85 3.08 25.76
CA ASN A 335 11.63 4.08 26.51
C ASN A 335 11.41 5.55 26.07
N GLY A 336 10.15 5.99 26.01
CA GLY A 336 9.80 7.37 25.67
C GLY A 336 10.01 7.74 24.20
N CYS A 337 10.17 6.75 23.33
CA CYS A 337 10.28 6.91 21.89
C CYS A 337 9.19 6.11 21.18
N VAL A 338 8.82 6.55 19.98
CA VAL A 338 8.13 5.72 18.99
C VAL A 338 9.17 5.16 18.02
N VAL A 339 9.17 3.85 17.84
CA VAL A 339 9.91 3.14 16.79
C VAL A 339 8.98 2.93 15.60
N LEU A 340 9.42 3.29 14.40
CA LEU A 340 8.64 3.23 13.18
C LEU A 340 9.43 2.50 12.08
N ASP A 341 8.86 1.40 11.59
CA ASP A 341 9.46 0.60 10.52
C ASP A 341 8.65 0.76 9.23
N LEU A 342 9.34 1.05 8.12
CA LEU A 342 8.73 1.43 6.83
C LEU A 342 9.44 0.74 5.65
N CYS A 343 8.72 0.49 4.55
CA CYS A 343 9.31 0.17 3.25
C CYS A 343 9.68 1.45 2.50
N CYS A 344 10.96 1.86 2.59
CA CYS A 344 11.41 3.16 2.10
C CYS A 344 12.13 3.10 0.75
N GLN A 345 11.78 4.04 -0.13
CA GLN A 345 12.40 4.30 -1.42
C GLN A 345 13.16 5.63 -1.37
N ASP A 346 14.36 5.69 -1.97
CA ASP A 346 15.14 6.94 -2.01
C ASP A 346 14.60 7.99 -3.01
N SER A 347 13.65 7.60 -3.84
CA SER A 347 12.87 8.53 -4.67
C SER A 347 11.39 8.12 -4.73
N GLY A 348 10.50 9.09 -4.95
CA GLY A 348 9.07 8.87 -5.16
C GLY A 348 8.66 8.72 -6.62
N THR A 349 9.56 8.23 -7.48
CA THR A 349 9.34 8.12 -8.93
C THR A 349 8.66 6.80 -9.34
N ALA A 350 8.44 5.88 -8.40
CA ALA A 350 7.81 4.59 -8.66
C ALA A 350 6.41 4.71 -9.27
N LEU A 351 5.58 5.64 -8.78
CA LEU A 351 4.22 5.87 -9.30
C LEU A 351 4.20 6.11 -10.82
N ALA A 352 5.14 6.90 -11.35
CA ALA A 352 5.20 7.18 -12.79
C ALA A 352 5.65 5.97 -13.63
N THR A 353 6.24 4.95 -12.99
CA THR A 353 6.81 3.78 -13.63
C THR A 353 5.77 2.68 -13.89
N TYR A 354 4.76 2.54 -13.02
CA TYR A 354 3.71 1.51 -13.07
C TYR A 354 2.62 1.72 -14.16
N LYS A 355 3.01 2.33 -15.29
CA LYS A 355 2.20 2.39 -16.50
C LYS A 355 2.17 1.00 -17.16
N LEU A 356 1.01 0.58 -17.67
CA LEU A 356 0.85 -0.71 -18.34
C LEU A 356 1.78 -0.86 -19.54
N GLN A 357 2.08 0.22 -20.27
CA GLN A 357 3.05 0.20 -21.36
C GLN A 357 4.48 -0.19 -20.92
N ASN A 358 4.85 0.10 -19.66
CA ASN A 358 6.16 -0.23 -19.11
C ASN A 358 6.16 -1.67 -18.61
N LEU A 359 5.11 -2.08 -17.88
CA LEU A 359 4.94 -3.43 -17.35
C LEU A 359 4.78 -4.49 -18.46
N ARG A 360 4.28 -4.09 -19.63
CA ARG A 360 4.12 -4.97 -20.80
C ARG A 360 5.32 -4.98 -21.75
N ARG A 361 6.44 -4.32 -21.39
CA ARG A 361 7.70 -4.43 -22.15
C ARG A 361 8.29 -5.83 -22.01
N THR A 362 9.14 -6.20 -22.97
CA THR A 362 9.82 -7.50 -23.00
C THR A 362 11.32 -7.31 -23.22
N GLY A 363 12.11 -8.33 -22.86
CA GLY A 363 13.57 -8.35 -23.00
C GLY A 363 14.24 -7.13 -22.38
N GLU A 364 15.20 -6.55 -23.10
CA GLU A 364 15.96 -5.37 -22.63
C GLU A 364 15.07 -4.17 -22.28
N GLY A 365 13.90 -4.05 -22.90
CA GLY A 365 12.96 -2.98 -22.61
C GLY A 365 12.39 -3.04 -21.19
N LEU A 366 12.16 -4.26 -20.66
CA LEU A 366 11.71 -4.48 -19.28
C LEU A 366 12.87 -4.28 -18.31
N ASP A 367 14.06 -4.79 -18.65
CA ASP A 367 15.29 -4.60 -17.87
C ASP A 367 15.58 -3.10 -17.64
N GLN A 368 15.42 -2.27 -18.68
CA GLN A 368 15.59 -0.82 -18.57
C GLN A 368 14.59 -0.18 -17.60
N VAL A 369 13.32 -0.60 -17.63
CA VAL A 369 12.30 -0.11 -16.70
C VAL A 369 12.67 -0.49 -15.27
N TYR A 370 12.97 -1.76 -15.03
CA TYR A 370 13.37 -2.25 -13.71
C TYR A 370 14.59 -1.52 -13.16
N ASN A 371 15.63 -1.33 -13.97
CA ASN A 371 16.84 -0.64 -13.52
C ASN A 371 16.64 0.87 -13.26
N SER A 372 15.51 1.45 -13.71
CA SER A 372 15.18 2.87 -13.50
C SER A 372 14.34 3.14 -12.25
N ILE A 373 13.68 2.12 -11.69
CA ILE A 373 12.76 2.29 -10.55
C ILE A 373 13.56 2.32 -9.24
N PRO A 374 13.20 3.20 -8.28
CA PRO A 374 13.74 3.09 -6.92
C PRO A 374 13.29 1.78 -6.27
N ARG A 375 14.19 1.17 -5.50
CA ARG A 375 13.90 -0.02 -4.69
C ARG A 375 13.45 0.40 -3.30
N ALA A 376 12.47 -0.30 -2.77
CA ALA A 376 12.06 -0.12 -1.38
C ALA A 376 12.90 -1.01 -0.46
N PHE A 377 13.35 -0.48 0.67
CA PHE A 377 14.09 -1.23 1.68
C PHE A 377 13.48 -1.00 3.06
N PRO A 378 13.44 -2.03 3.93
CA PRO A 378 12.89 -1.90 5.27
C PRO A 378 13.83 -1.03 6.13
N ARG A 379 13.31 0.09 6.64
CA ARG A 379 14.06 1.07 7.44
C ARG A 379 13.35 1.36 8.75
N ARG A 380 14.12 1.44 9.84
CA ARG A 380 13.68 1.79 11.19
C ARG A 380 14.04 3.22 11.55
N PHE A 381 13.06 3.99 11.98
CA PHE A 381 13.21 5.33 12.56
C PHE A 381 12.86 5.31 14.04
N VAL A 382 13.49 6.18 14.82
CA VAL A 382 13.18 6.38 16.24
C VAL A 382 12.82 7.84 16.47
N LEU A 383 11.65 8.08 17.06
CA LEU A 383 11.06 9.40 17.30
C LEU A 383 10.96 9.63 18.82
N PRO A 384 11.89 10.36 19.45
CA PRO A 384 11.81 10.70 20.86
C PRO A 384 10.60 11.60 21.13
N LEU A 385 9.73 11.22 22.06
CA LEU A 385 8.44 11.89 22.31
C LEU A 385 8.57 13.16 23.15
N HIS A 386 9.57 13.21 24.04
CA HIS A 386 9.79 14.32 24.96
C HIS A 386 10.95 15.20 24.49
N VAL A 387 10.64 16.17 23.63
CA VAL A 387 11.61 17.14 23.11
C VAL A 387 11.15 18.55 23.47
N ASN A 388 11.97 19.26 24.23
CA ASN A 388 11.68 20.60 24.76
C ASN A 388 12.89 21.54 24.61
N SER A 389 12.81 22.75 25.18
CA SER A 389 13.90 23.73 25.16
C SER A 389 15.21 23.18 25.73
N ASP A 390 15.12 22.40 26.81
CA ASP A 390 16.27 21.92 27.60
C ASP A 390 16.92 20.68 26.98
N THR A 391 16.26 20.07 25.99
CA THR A 391 16.78 18.92 25.25
C THR A 391 18.07 19.33 24.52
N PRO A 392 19.18 18.58 24.69
CA PRO A 392 20.48 18.98 24.15
C PRO A 392 20.53 18.94 22.62
N VAL A 393 21.06 20.02 22.02
CA VAL A 393 21.32 20.13 20.58
C VAL A 393 22.54 19.29 20.18
N GLY A 394 22.49 18.65 19.02
CA GLY A 394 23.61 17.92 18.43
C GLY A 394 23.91 16.55 19.04
N LYS A 395 23.21 16.14 20.11
CA LYS A 395 23.34 14.82 20.73
C LYS A 395 22.32 13.83 20.16
N ASN A 396 22.68 12.55 20.14
CA ASN A 396 21.71 11.50 19.84
C ASN A 396 20.73 11.37 21.02
N LEU A 397 19.45 11.46 20.72
CA LEU A 397 18.33 11.39 21.64
C LEU A 397 17.71 9.99 21.69
N ASN A 398 18.13 9.07 20.82
CA ASN A 398 17.69 7.67 20.87
C ASN A 398 18.37 6.93 22.05
N PRO A 399 17.61 6.46 23.07
CA PRO A 399 18.16 5.72 24.20
C PRO A 399 18.22 4.20 23.97
N LEU A 400 17.67 3.70 22.86
CA LEU A 400 17.46 2.27 22.61
C LEU A 400 18.76 1.59 22.16
N SER A 401 19.21 0.58 22.92
CA SER A 401 20.48 -0.11 22.66
C SER A 401 20.45 -1.11 21.50
N TYR A 402 19.26 -1.56 21.10
CA TYR A 402 19.08 -2.60 20.08
C TYR A 402 18.93 -2.06 18.65
N THR A 403 19.02 -0.75 18.45
CA THR A 403 18.89 -0.12 17.13
C THR A 403 19.97 0.93 16.92
N SER A 404 20.54 0.97 15.72
CA SER A 404 21.52 1.99 15.34
C SER A 404 20.89 3.29 14.83
N ALA A 405 19.56 3.38 14.77
CA ALA A 405 18.85 4.58 14.36
C ALA A 405 19.21 5.74 15.29
N ARG A 406 19.18 6.98 14.77
CA ARG A 406 19.56 8.17 15.54
C ARG A 406 18.49 9.24 15.41
N ALA A 407 18.32 10.01 16.48
CA ALA A 407 17.48 11.19 16.48
C ALA A 407 18.31 12.34 17.05
N VAL A 408 18.54 13.41 16.28
CA VAL A 408 19.40 14.51 16.70
C VAL A 408 18.63 15.81 16.62
N LYS A 409 18.52 16.53 17.74
CA LYS A 409 17.95 17.87 17.75
C LYS A 409 18.93 18.85 17.11
N ASP A 410 18.51 19.51 16.04
CA ASP A 410 19.27 20.54 15.35
C ASP A 410 19.08 21.90 16.05
N ALA A 411 19.87 22.91 15.66
CA ALA A 411 19.88 24.22 16.30
C ALA A 411 18.56 25.00 16.14
N ASP A 412 17.76 24.67 15.11
CA ASP A 412 16.42 25.24 14.90
C ASP A 412 15.32 24.57 15.74
N GLY A 413 15.70 23.61 16.59
CA GLY A 413 14.81 22.89 17.49
C GLY A 413 14.17 21.63 16.89
N LYS A 414 14.32 21.39 15.59
CA LYS A 414 13.79 20.19 14.93
C LYS A 414 14.63 18.96 15.23
N VAL A 415 14.01 17.79 15.14
CA VAL A 415 14.66 16.51 15.39
C VAL A 415 14.88 15.77 14.09
N ARG A 416 16.14 15.72 13.66
CA ARG A 416 16.55 14.96 12.48
C ARG A 416 16.69 13.49 12.84
N CYS A 417 15.83 12.67 12.25
CA CYS A 417 15.79 11.23 12.38
C CYS A 417 16.62 10.60 11.26
N ILE A 418 17.51 9.69 11.63
CA ILE A 418 18.40 8.95 10.74
C ILE A 418 18.07 7.49 10.96
N HIS A 419 17.71 6.81 9.87
CA HIS A 419 17.24 5.44 9.95
C HIS A 419 18.37 4.42 10.21
N GLU A 420 17.96 3.26 10.69
CA GLU A 420 18.69 2.01 10.59
C GLU A 420 18.07 1.16 9.46
N ASN A 421 18.90 0.47 8.67
CA ASN A 421 18.41 -0.54 7.74
C ASN A 421 18.11 -1.85 8.48
N LEU A 422 16.94 -2.44 8.22
CA LEU A 422 16.47 -3.71 8.81
C LEU A 422 16.77 -4.92 7.91
N HIS A 423 17.80 -4.82 7.08
CA HIS A 423 18.22 -5.87 6.17
C HIS A 423 19.75 -5.99 6.18
N PRO A 424 20.31 -7.13 5.79
CA PRO A 424 21.75 -7.30 5.69
C PRO A 424 22.26 -6.73 4.36
N GLU A 425 23.58 -6.72 4.20
CA GLU A 425 24.20 -6.54 2.88
C GLU A 425 23.79 -7.67 1.92
N GLY A 426 23.66 -7.40 0.62
CA GLY A 426 23.21 -8.38 -0.37
C GLY A 426 21.68 -8.47 -0.53
N PHE A 427 20.90 -7.80 0.33
CA PHE A 427 19.44 -7.76 0.24
C PHE A 427 18.94 -7.12 -1.06
N GLU A 428 19.73 -6.25 -1.66
CA GLU A 428 19.46 -5.66 -2.97
C GLU A 428 19.27 -6.71 -4.08
N ASN A 429 19.76 -7.95 -3.90
CA ASN A 429 19.59 -9.05 -4.85
C ASN A 429 18.13 -9.54 -4.96
N VAL A 430 17.30 -9.27 -3.94
CA VAL A 430 15.85 -9.58 -3.99
C VAL A 430 15.02 -8.43 -4.60
N GLY A 431 15.69 -7.36 -5.06
CA GLY A 431 15.05 -6.24 -5.76
C GLY A 431 14.32 -5.25 -4.86
N GLY A 432 14.60 -5.27 -3.55
CA GLY A 432 13.86 -4.51 -2.55
C GLY A 432 12.72 -5.33 -1.94
N LEU A 433 11.99 -4.73 -1.00
CA LEU A 433 10.87 -5.37 -0.30
C LEU A 433 9.68 -4.42 -0.21
N GLU A 434 8.52 -4.94 -0.59
CA GLU A 434 7.22 -4.28 -0.48
C GLU A 434 6.15 -5.28 -0.02
N PHE A 435 4.93 -4.80 0.18
CA PHE A 435 3.81 -5.57 0.74
C PHE A 435 4.14 -6.23 2.09
N PRO A 436 4.58 -5.44 3.08
CA PRO A 436 4.92 -5.96 4.39
C PRO A 436 3.68 -6.43 5.15
N GLN A 437 3.80 -7.55 5.85
CA GLN A 437 2.79 -8.12 6.73
C GLN A 437 3.46 -8.62 8.01
N ILE A 438 2.73 -8.59 9.12
CA ILE A 438 3.17 -9.06 10.43
C ILE A 438 2.10 -9.98 11.03
N ASN A 439 2.37 -10.56 12.19
CA ASN A 439 1.31 -11.08 13.05
C ASN A 439 0.50 -9.91 13.64
N TYR A 440 -0.34 -9.30 12.79
CA TYR A 440 -0.99 -8.01 13.04
C TYR A 440 -1.85 -8.04 14.31
N THR A 441 -2.68 -9.07 14.46
CA THR A 441 -3.62 -9.20 15.57
C THR A 441 -2.94 -9.17 16.94
N GLN A 442 -1.73 -9.71 17.05
CA GLN A 442 -1.01 -9.79 18.33
C GLN A 442 0.10 -8.74 18.49
N TYR A 443 0.72 -8.28 17.39
CA TYR A 443 1.94 -7.49 17.43
C TYR A 443 1.85 -6.10 16.76
N ASN A 444 0.73 -5.76 16.10
CA ASN A 444 0.53 -4.38 15.64
C ASN A 444 0.55 -3.41 16.85
N GLY A 445 1.28 -2.32 16.72
CA GLY A 445 1.40 -1.34 17.79
C GLY A 445 2.35 -1.73 18.94
N ARG A 446 2.98 -2.92 18.85
CA ARG A 446 3.81 -3.52 19.90
C ARG A 446 5.19 -3.90 19.36
N LYS A 447 6.15 -4.03 20.27
CA LYS A 447 7.48 -4.54 19.94
C LYS A 447 7.35 -5.96 19.37
N TYR A 448 8.03 -6.19 18.25
CA TYR A 448 7.89 -7.38 17.41
C TYR A 448 9.25 -7.75 16.83
N ARG A 449 9.36 -8.96 16.29
CA ARG A 449 10.60 -9.52 15.74
C ARG A 449 10.52 -9.85 14.26
N PHE A 450 9.38 -10.29 13.75
CA PHE A 450 9.25 -10.82 12.40
C PHE A 450 8.24 -10.05 11.56
N PHE A 451 8.63 -9.76 10.33
CA PHE A 451 7.69 -9.39 9.27
C PHE A 451 7.95 -10.23 8.02
N TYR A 452 6.95 -10.24 7.16
CA TYR A 452 6.92 -10.95 5.88
C TYR A 452 6.70 -9.94 4.77
N GLY A 453 7.18 -10.22 3.56
CA GLY A 453 6.95 -9.35 2.42
C GLY A 453 7.30 -10.00 1.09
N CYS A 454 7.12 -9.27 0.00
CA CYS A 454 7.49 -9.71 -1.34
C CYS A 454 8.82 -9.07 -1.76
N GLY A 455 9.67 -9.86 -2.43
CA GLY A 455 10.83 -9.33 -3.16
C GLY A 455 10.38 -8.83 -4.53
N PHE A 456 10.89 -7.68 -4.96
CA PHE A 456 10.37 -6.92 -6.12
C PHE A 456 11.32 -6.90 -7.32
N ARG A 457 12.11 -7.96 -7.53
CA ARG A 457 13.10 -8.03 -8.60
C ARG A 457 12.49 -8.01 -10.02
N HIS A 458 11.17 -8.15 -10.17
CA HIS A 458 10.46 -8.10 -11.45
C HIS A 458 9.39 -6.99 -11.50
N LEU A 459 9.55 -5.87 -10.78
CA LEU A 459 8.53 -4.80 -10.60
C LEU A 459 7.27 -5.23 -9.85
N VAL A 460 7.00 -6.53 -9.78
CA VAL A 460 6.01 -7.20 -8.95
C VAL A 460 6.74 -8.19 -8.02
N GLY A 461 5.99 -8.80 -7.10
CA GLY A 461 6.49 -9.87 -6.24
C GLY A 461 6.99 -11.06 -7.06
N ASP A 462 8.26 -11.44 -6.86
CA ASP A 462 8.90 -12.60 -7.49
C ASP A 462 9.50 -13.59 -6.47
N SER A 463 9.33 -13.28 -5.20
CA SER A 463 9.79 -14.05 -4.06
C SER A 463 9.04 -13.61 -2.82
N LEU A 464 8.97 -14.49 -1.82
CA LEU A 464 8.49 -14.15 -0.48
C LEU A 464 9.68 -14.10 0.46
N LEU A 465 9.63 -13.18 1.42
CA LEU A 465 10.65 -13.02 2.44
C LEU A 465 10.03 -13.09 3.83
N LYS A 466 10.77 -13.69 4.76
CA LYS A 466 10.61 -13.52 6.20
C LYS A 466 11.85 -12.80 6.72
N VAL A 467 11.68 -11.68 7.41
CA VAL A 467 12.77 -10.87 7.94
C VAL A 467 12.72 -10.86 9.46
N ASP A 468 13.86 -11.10 10.10
CA ASP A 468 14.06 -10.93 11.54
C ASP A 468 14.68 -9.56 11.80
N VAL A 469 13.93 -8.65 12.44
CA VAL A 469 14.35 -7.24 12.63
C VAL A 469 15.43 -7.07 13.69
N GLU A 470 15.67 -8.07 14.55
CA GLU A 470 16.71 -8.01 15.57
C GLU A 470 18.05 -8.45 14.99
N THR A 471 18.06 -9.58 14.28
CA THR A 471 19.29 -10.13 13.67
C THR A 471 19.56 -9.56 12.27
N LYS A 472 18.56 -8.94 11.64
CA LYS A 472 18.56 -8.46 10.24
C LYS A 472 18.81 -9.57 9.23
N THR A 473 18.58 -10.82 9.62
CA THR A 473 18.64 -11.96 8.71
C THR A 473 17.29 -12.18 8.06
N PHE A 474 17.27 -12.91 6.94
CA PHE A 474 16.03 -13.23 6.25
C PHE A 474 16.03 -14.65 5.70
N LYS A 475 14.82 -15.19 5.50
CA LYS A 475 14.56 -16.41 4.72
C LYS A 475 13.82 -16.03 3.46
N ILE A 476 14.03 -16.79 2.39
CA ILE A 476 13.41 -16.56 1.09
C ILE A 476 12.74 -17.83 0.59
N TRP A 477 11.53 -17.66 0.05
CA TRP A 477 10.89 -18.65 -0.81
C TRP A 477 10.84 -18.05 -2.21
N GLN A 478 11.30 -18.84 -3.18
CA GLN A 478 11.34 -18.45 -4.58
C GLN A 478 11.27 -19.69 -5.46
N GLU A 479 10.52 -19.58 -6.54
CA GLU A 479 10.42 -20.58 -7.61
C GLU A 479 10.50 -19.83 -8.94
N ASP A 480 11.37 -20.25 -9.86
CA ASP A 480 11.55 -19.56 -11.13
C ASP A 480 10.22 -19.52 -11.90
N GLY A 481 9.84 -18.37 -12.46
CA GLY A 481 8.57 -18.22 -13.17
C GLY A 481 7.32 -18.22 -12.29
N SER A 482 7.50 -18.07 -10.97
CA SER A 482 6.42 -17.89 -10.00
C SER A 482 6.45 -16.49 -9.40
N TYR A 483 5.29 -15.85 -9.35
CA TYR A 483 5.13 -14.47 -8.91
C TYR A 483 4.13 -14.43 -7.75
N PRO A 484 4.62 -14.50 -6.50
CA PRO A 484 3.76 -14.51 -5.32
C PRO A 484 3.18 -13.13 -5.03
N SER A 485 1.90 -13.11 -4.65
CA SER A 485 1.23 -11.93 -4.07
C SER A 485 1.61 -11.71 -2.60
N GLU A 486 1.15 -10.60 -2.02
CA GLU A 486 1.39 -10.25 -0.60
C GLU A 486 1.18 -11.44 0.34
N PRO A 487 2.15 -11.75 1.22
CA PRO A 487 2.07 -12.85 2.17
C PRO A 487 1.15 -12.54 3.34
N VAL A 488 -0.02 -13.20 3.43
CA VAL A 488 -0.95 -13.03 4.55
C VAL A 488 -0.60 -14.02 5.67
N PHE A 489 -0.29 -13.50 6.86
CA PHE A 489 -0.01 -14.32 8.04
C PHE A 489 -1.29 -14.77 8.72
N VAL A 490 -1.38 -16.06 9.06
CA VAL A 490 -2.48 -16.65 9.82
C VAL A 490 -1.89 -17.40 11.03
N PRO A 491 -2.15 -16.98 12.28
CA PRO A 491 -1.62 -17.65 13.46
C PRO A 491 -2.25 -19.03 13.64
N VAL A 492 -1.48 -19.98 14.14
CA VAL A 492 -2.05 -21.23 14.69
C VAL A 492 -2.94 -20.87 15.89
N PRO A 493 -4.06 -21.56 16.12
CA PRO A 493 -4.87 -21.37 17.33
C PRO A 493 -4.03 -21.49 18.60
N ASN A 494 -4.15 -20.52 19.50
CA ASN A 494 -3.37 -20.44 20.75
C ASN A 494 -1.84 -20.38 20.54
N ALA A 495 -1.38 -19.78 19.43
CA ALA A 495 0.03 -19.52 19.17
C ALA A 495 0.73 -18.82 20.34
N MET A 496 1.89 -19.35 20.74
CA MET A 496 2.73 -18.79 21.80
C MET A 496 3.90 -17.97 21.25
N ALA A 497 4.47 -18.37 20.09
CA ALA A 497 5.53 -17.61 19.43
C ALA A 497 4.93 -16.69 18.36
N GLU A 498 5.61 -15.58 18.09
CA GLU A 498 5.19 -14.54 17.14
C GLU A 498 4.95 -15.08 15.73
N ASP A 499 5.80 -16.03 15.30
CA ASP A 499 5.80 -16.66 13.99
C ASP A 499 5.19 -18.07 13.98
N SER A 500 4.51 -18.48 15.05
CA SER A 500 3.71 -19.72 15.09
C SER A 500 2.43 -19.57 14.25
N GLY A 501 2.54 -19.87 12.96
CA GLY A 501 1.49 -19.62 11.98
C GLY A 501 1.82 -20.20 10.62
N ILE A 502 1.01 -19.81 9.65
CA ILE A 502 1.28 -20.04 8.22
C ILE A 502 1.27 -18.71 7.47
N ILE A 503 1.91 -18.72 6.30
CA ILE A 503 1.81 -17.67 5.30
C ILE A 503 1.02 -18.19 4.12
N LEU A 504 0.01 -17.43 3.72
CA LEU A 504 -0.77 -17.65 2.51
C LEU A 504 -0.37 -16.64 1.44
N SER A 505 -0.08 -17.12 0.23
CA SER A 505 0.18 -16.26 -0.92
C SER A 505 -0.35 -16.89 -2.19
N VAL A 506 -1.07 -16.12 -3.02
CA VAL A 506 -1.47 -16.56 -4.35
C VAL A 506 -0.30 -16.36 -5.29
N VAL A 507 0.12 -17.43 -5.96
CA VAL A 507 1.24 -17.44 -6.88
C VAL A 507 0.71 -17.58 -8.29
N VAL A 508 1.01 -16.58 -9.12
CA VAL A 508 0.66 -16.55 -10.55
C VAL A 508 1.90 -16.80 -11.40
N SER A 509 1.69 -17.28 -12.62
CA SER A 509 2.76 -17.52 -13.59
C SER A 509 2.38 -16.89 -14.94
N PRO A 510 3.31 -16.20 -15.62
CA PRO A 510 3.08 -15.68 -16.96
C PRO A 510 3.17 -16.78 -18.05
N THR A 511 3.53 -18.01 -17.67
CA THR A 511 3.65 -19.14 -18.59
C THR A 511 2.36 -19.95 -18.60
N GLU A 512 1.71 -20.08 -19.76
CA GLU A 512 0.38 -20.71 -19.93
C GLU A 512 0.25 -22.12 -19.33
N ASN A 513 1.34 -22.90 -19.32
CA ASN A 513 1.34 -24.29 -18.82
C ASN A 513 1.69 -24.43 -17.34
N ARG A 514 1.95 -23.33 -16.63
CA ARG A 514 2.18 -23.33 -15.19
C ARG A 514 0.97 -22.71 -14.51
N GLY A 515 0.20 -23.55 -13.84
CA GLY A 515 -1.05 -23.14 -13.20
C GLY A 515 -0.84 -22.16 -12.05
N THR A 516 -1.85 -21.33 -11.81
CA THR A 516 -1.96 -20.50 -10.61
C THR A 516 -2.18 -21.39 -9.39
N PHE A 517 -1.63 -21.04 -8.23
CA PHE A 517 -1.90 -21.78 -6.99
C PHE A 517 -1.90 -20.90 -5.76
N LEU A 518 -2.64 -21.31 -4.73
CA LEU A 518 -2.46 -20.81 -3.38
C LEU A 518 -1.32 -21.58 -2.72
N LEU A 519 -0.26 -20.86 -2.35
CA LEU A 519 0.88 -21.37 -1.60
C LEU A 519 0.62 -21.28 -0.10
N VAL A 520 1.00 -22.33 0.64
CA VAL A 520 1.01 -22.35 2.10
C VAL A 520 2.42 -22.62 2.60
N LEU A 521 3.01 -21.64 3.28
CA LEU A 521 4.29 -21.78 3.96
C LEU A 521 4.10 -21.89 5.47
N ASP A 522 4.94 -22.69 6.11
CA ASP A 522 5.13 -22.63 7.55
C ASP A 522 5.83 -21.32 7.93
N ALA A 523 5.22 -20.49 8.78
CA ALA A 523 5.72 -19.14 9.03
C ALA A 523 7.04 -19.14 9.83
N GLU A 524 7.33 -20.18 10.62
CA GLU A 524 8.56 -20.30 11.41
C GLU A 524 9.75 -20.67 10.51
N THR A 525 9.66 -21.83 9.87
CA THR A 525 10.70 -22.44 9.05
C THR A 525 10.80 -21.80 7.66
N PHE A 526 9.70 -21.20 7.18
CA PHE A 526 9.52 -20.64 5.84
C PHE A 526 9.63 -21.68 4.72
N ARG A 527 9.29 -22.93 5.04
CA ARG A 527 9.21 -24.05 4.09
C ARG A 527 7.78 -24.24 3.63
N GLU A 528 7.62 -24.70 2.40
CA GLU A 528 6.32 -25.03 1.85
C GLU A 528 5.71 -26.24 2.55
N LEU A 529 4.48 -26.07 3.05
CA LEU A 529 3.65 -27.13 3.59
C LEU A 529 2.84 -27.80 2.48
N GLY A 530 2.28 -26.99 1.59
CA GLY A 530 1.54 -27.44 0.43
C GLY A 530 1.04 -26.28 -0.42
N ARG A 531 0.35 -26.63 -1.50
CA ARG A 531 -0.29 -25.68 -2.41
C ARG A 531 -1.59 -26.22 -2.98
N ALA A 532 -2.49 -25.31 -3.34
CA ALA A 532 -3.76 -25.60 -3.98
C ALA A 532 -3.77 -25.05 -5.41
N GLU A 533 -3.59 -25.92 -6.41
CA GLU A 533 -3.54 -25.54 -7.82
C GLU A 533 -4.95 -25.22 -8.35
N VAL A 534 -5.09 -24.06 -8.99
CA VAL A 534 -6.34 -23.56 -9.55
C VAL A 534 -6.26 -23.59 -11.08
N PRO A 535 -7.24 -24.18 -11.78
CA PRO A 535 -7.23 -24.32 -13.23
C PRO A 535 -7.72 -23.04 -13.94
N VAL A 536 -7.26 -21.86 -13.50
CA VAL A 536 -7.62 -20.57 -14.09
C VAL A 536 -6.41 -19.64 -14.19
N GLN A 537 -6.45 -18.73 -15.15
CA GLN A 537 -5.51 -17.61 -15.22
C GLN A 537 -5.95 -16.54 -14.21
N MET A 538 -4.99 -15.92 -13.52
CA MET A 538 -5.23 -14.80 -12.62
C MET A 538 -4.27 -13.66 -12.93
N PRO A 539 -4.74 -12.40 -12.90
CA PRO A 539 -3.88 -11.23 -12.97
C PRO A 539 -3.11 -11.09 -11.65
N TYR A 540 -2.05 -10.28 -11.64
CA TYR A 540 -1.35 -9.94 -10.41
C TYR A 540 -2.10 -8.81 -9.68
N GLY A 541 -2.54 -9.09 -8.45
CA GLY A 541 -3.29 -8.17 -7.59
C GLY A 541 -2.44 -7.41 -6.56
N PHE A 542 -3.10 -6.71 -5.64
CA PHE A 542 -2.43 -5.90 -4.61
C PHE A 542 -2.52 -6.56 -3.24
N HIS A 543 -3.64 -6.35 -2.53
CA HIS A 543 -3.78 -6.71 -1.13
C HIS A 543 -4.85 -7.77 -0.87
N GLY A 544 -4.81 -8.33 0.33
CA GLY A 544 -5.81 -9.27 0.80
C GLY A 544 -5.87 -9.39 2.31
N VAL A 545 -6.88 -10.11 2.77
CA VAL A 545 -7.10 -10.42 4.18
C VAL A 545 -7.54 -11.87 4.32
N PHE A 546 -7.22 -12.48 5.46
CA PHE A 546 -7.79 -13.76 5.84
C PHE A 546 -8.98 -13.53 6.78
N ALA A 547 -10.18 -13.88 6.33
CA ALA A 547 -11.42 -13.84 7.09
C ALA A 547 -11.65 -15.20 7.75
N SER A 548 -11.39 -15.32 9.05
CA SER A 548 -11.61 -16.56 9.81
C SER A 548 -13.09 -16.87 10.02
N HIS A 549 -13.43 -18.16 10.04
CA HIS A 549 -14.78 -18.68 10.38
C HIS A 549 -14.91 -19.10 11.85
#